data_AF-A0A7S2GT68-F1
#
_entry.id   AF-A0A7S2GT68-F1
#
_cell.length_a   1.000
_cell.length_b   1.000
_cell.length_c   1.000
_cell.angle_alpha   90.00
_cell.angle_beta   90.00
_cell.angle_gamma   90.00
#
_symmetry.space_group_name_H-M   'P 1'
#
loop_
_entity.id
_entity.type
_entity.pdbx_description
1 polymer ?
#
loop_
_entity_poly.entity_id
_entity_poly.type
_entity_poly.pdbx_seq_one_letter_code
_entity_poly.pdbx_strand_id
1 'polypeptide(L)'
;MGATRPENFLVSIISKGRPGNVPEIHSLFKTTGIKPTWIVGPGETKSYKSKGAKHVVEGGGLCASRNKAIELAKGAGKICLQMSDDICNIKILHQEEDWERPPDLTASNELTKTVPTFIVSPVTAARYIHMQMKEVGALLGGVYVTANEGQAM
;
A
#
# COMPACT_ATOMS: atom_id res chain seq x y z
N MET A 1 2.77 16.50 16.64
CA MET A 1 3.70 16.06 15.57
C MET A 1 3.05 16.28 14.22
N GLY A 2 3.72 16.90 13.25
CA GLY A 2 3.14 17.14 11.93
C GLY A 2 2.98 15.85 11.12
N ALA A 3 1.93 15.76 10.31
CA ALA A 3 1.70 14.59 9.46
C ALA A 3 2.84 14.43 8.43
N THR A 4 3.35 13.20 8.27
CA THR A 4 4.40 12.91 7.29
C THR A 4 3.98 13.35 5.90
N ARG A 5 4.86 14.05 5.19
CA ARG A 5 4.56 14.58 3.87
C ARG A 5 4.65 13.48 2.79
N PRO A 6 3.80 13.50 1.75
CA PRO A 6 3.82 12.52 0.65
C PRO A 6 5.20 12.26 0.05
N GLU A 7 6.02 13.29 -0.13
CA GLU A 7 7.35 13.22 -0.75
C GLU A 7 8.38 12.40 0.04
N ASN A 8 8.12 12.15 1.33
CA ASN A 8 8.97 11.34 2.20
C ASN A 8 8.84 9.84 1.93
N PHE A 9 7.84 9.42 1.15
CA PHE A 9 7.65 8.02 0.78
C PHE A 9 8.32 7.71 -0.55
N LEU A 10 8.97 6.54 -0.63
CA LEU A 10 9.25 5.86 -1.87
C LEU A 10 8.17 4.80 -2.06
N VAL A 11 7.34 4.98 -3.08
CA VAL A 11 6.26 4.04 -3.37
C VAL A 11 6.77 3.00 -4.36
N SER A 12 6.70 1.74 -3.95
CA SER A 12 7.05 0.57 -4.75
C SER A 12 5.83 -0.29 -5.02
N ILE A 13 5.61 -0.62 -6.29
CA ILE A 13 4.60 -1.59 -6.72
C ILE A 13 5.34 -2.87 -7.08
N ILE A 14 5.01 -3.97 -6.39
CA ILE A 14 5.59 -5.28 -6.68
C ILE A 14 4.62 -6.04 -7.57
N SER A 15 5.07 -6.43 -8.75
CA SER A 15 4.23 -7.09 -9.75
C SER A 15 5.04 -8.10 -10.57
N LYS A 16 4.40 -9.14 -11.10
CA LYS A 16 5.03 -10.10 -12.02
C LYS A 16 4.00 -10.60 -13.01
N GLY A 17 4.29 -10.55 -14.31
CA GLY A 17 3.41 -11.04 -15.37
C GLY A 17 2.12 -10.23 -15.58
N ARG A 18 1.97 -9.08 -14.92
CA ARG A 18 0.74 -8.27 -14.94
C ARG A 18 0.96 -6.81 -15.38
N PRO A 19 1.66 -6.55 -16.52
CA PRO A 19 1.87 -5.18 -16.99
C PRO A 19 0.56 -4.46 -17.33
N GLY A 20 -0.53 -5.20 -17.57
CA GLY A 20 -1.88 -4.65 -17.79
C GLY A 20 -2.41 -3.81 -16.63
N ASN A 21 -1.93 -4.04 -15.39
CA ASN A 21 -2.41 -3.34 -14.20
C ASN A 21 -1.82 -1.94 -14.02
N VAL A 22 -0.81 -1.58 -14.82
CA VAL A 22 -0.11 -0.29 -14.70
C VAL A 22 -1.06 0.92 -14.75
N PRO A 23 -2.00 1.04 -15.72
CA PRO A 23 -2.88 2.20 -15.80
C PRO A 23 -3.82 2.33 -14.60
N GLU A 24 -4.36 1.22 -14.12
CA GLU A 24 -5.28 1.20 -12.98
C GLU A 24 -4.55 1.60 -11.69
N ILE A 25 -3.37 1.02 -11.42
CA ILE A 25 -2.57 1.40 -10.25
C ILE A 25 -2.15 2.87 -10.31
N HIS A 26 -1.76 3.38 -11.49
CA HIS A 26 -1.43 4.81 -11.64
C HIS A 26 -2.63 5.71 -11.36
N SER A 27 -3.87 5.25 -11.60
CA SER A 27 -5.08 6.01 -11.30
C SER A 27 -5.21 6.34 -9.81
N LEU A 28 -4.72 5.46 -8.93
CA LEU A 28 -4.73 5.64 -7.47
C LEU A 28 -3.81 6.78 -6.98
N PHE A 29 -2.84 7.18 -7.80
CA PHE A 29 -1.86 8.23 -7.44
C PHE A 29 -2.09 9.56 -8.14
N LYS A 30 -3.08 9.67 -9.04
CA LYS A 30 -3.34 10.88 -9.85
C LYS A 30 -3.42 12.16 -9.03
N THR A 31 -4.05 12.12 -7.86
CA THR A 31 -4.26 13.28 -6.97
C THR A 31 -3.02 13.65 -6.15
N THR A 32 -2.05 12.73 -6.02
CA THR A 32 -0.84 12.91 -5.19
C THR A 32 0.38 13.34 -5.99
N GLY A 33 0.35 13.15 -7.32
CA GLY A 33 1.51 13.40 -8.20
C GLY A 33 2.67 12.41 -8.03
N ILE A 34 2.56 11.45 -7.12
CA ILE A 34 3.59 10.44 -6.87
C ILE A 34 3.66 9.46 -8.05
N LYS A 35 4.88 9.20 -8.50
CA LYS A 35 5.17 8.21 -9.54
C LYS A 35 5.78 6.98 -8.88
N PRO A 36 5.06 5.85 -8.81
CA PRO A 36 5.59 4.67 -8.17
C PRO A 36 6.74 4.05 -8.97
N THR A 37 7.64 3.39 -8.24
CA THR A 37 8.66 2.50 -8.81
C THR A 37 8.10 1.09 -8.91
N TRP A 38 8.08 0.54 -10.11
CA TRP A 38 7.63 -0.83 -10.36
C TRP A 38 8.80 -1.78 -10.18
N ILE A 39 8.66 -2.75 -9.29
CA ILE A 39 9.61 -3.84 -9.09
C ILE A 39 9.01 -5.08 -9.74
N VAL A 40 9.59 -5.49 -10.86
CA VAL A 40 9.01 -6.46 -11.78
C VAL A 40 9.86 -7.73 -11.90
N GLY A 41 9.34 -8.78 -12.54
CA GLY A 41 10.11 -9.97 -12.83
C GLY A 41 11.29 -9.70 -13.78
N PRO A 42 12.33 -10.55 -13.77
CA PRO A 42 13.43 -10.46 -14.73
C PRO A 42 12.94 -10.47 -16.18
N GLY A 43 13.44 -9.57 -17.01
CA GLY A 43 13.05 -9.43 -18.42
C GLY A 43 11.72 -8.72 -18.68
N GLU A 44 11.00 -8.27 -17.64
CA GLU A 44 9.69 -7.63 -17.81
C GLU A 44 9.76 -6.11 -17.99
N THR A 45 10.94 -5.49 -17.88
CA THR A 45 11.09 -4.03 -17.92
C THR A 45 10.38 -3.38 -19.11
N LYS A 46 10.52 -3.95 -20.32
CA LYS A 46 9.94 -3.41 -21.55
C LYS A 46 8.42 -3.45 -21.55
N SER A 47 7.81 -4.52 -21.02
CA SER A 47 6.36 -4.70 -21.03
C SER A 47 5.65 -3.75 -20.06
N TYR A 48 6.25 -3.44 -18.90
CA TYR A 48 5.69 -2.45 -17.98
C TYR A 48 5.89 -1.02 -18.48
N LYS A 49 7.06 -0.71 -19.05
CA LYS A 49 7.32 0.61 -19.64
C LYS A 49 6.36 0.93 -20.78
N SER A 50 6.04 -0.05 -21.64
CA SER A 50 5.07 0.14 -22.74
C SER A 50 3.65 0.41 -22.25
N LYS A 51 3.32 0.04 -21.00
CA LYS A 51 2.04 0.31 -20.34
C LYS A 51 2.03 1.60 -19.52
N GLY A 52 3.14 2.35 -19.50
CA GLY A 52 3.23 3.68 -18.89
C GLY A 52 4.06 3.75 -17.60
N ALA A 53 4.61 2.63 -17.11
CA ALA A 53 5.47 2.64 -15.94
C ALA A 53 6.78 3.40 -16.24
N LYS A 54 7.03 4.50 -15.51
CA LYS A 54 8.20 5.36 -15.75
C LYS A 54 9.47 4.82 -15.11
N HIS A 55 9.37 4.39 -13.85
CA HIS A 55 10.47 3.81 -13.09
C HIS A 55 10.20 2.32 -12.93
N VAL A 56 11.03 1.50 -13.56
CA VAL A 56 10.92 0.04 -13.54
C VAL A 56 12.28 -0.53 -13.19
N VAL A 57 12.30 -1.40 -12.19
CA VAL A 57 13.48 -2.10 -11.68
C VAL A 57 13.15 -3.58 -11.68
N GLU A 58 14.09 -4.40 -12.15
CA GLU A 58 13.92 -5.85 -12.08
C GLU A 58 14.30 -6.33 -10.68
N GLY A 59 13.42 -7.13 -10.10
CA GLY A 59 13.61 -7.83 -8.84
C GLY A 59 13.88 -9.31 -9.06
N GLY A 60 13.24 -10.14 -8.23
CA GLY A 60 13.31 -11.60 -8.33
C GLY A 60 12.00 -12.22 -7.90
N GLY A 61 12.06 -13.25 -7.05
CA GLY A 61 10.88 -13.72 -6.32
C GLY A 61 10.33 -12.66 -5.37
N LEU A 62 9.15 -12.90 -4.79
CA LEU A 62 8.46 -11.94 -3.93
C LEU A 62 9.36 -11.35 -2.83
N CYS A 63 10.09 -12.19 -2.09
CA CYS A 63 11.00 -11.74 -1.04
C CYS A 63 12.14 -10.86 -1.58
N ALA A 64 12.73 -11.22 -2.71
CA ALA A 64 13.78 -10.43 -3.35
C ALA A 64 13.25 -9.06 -3.79
N SER A 65 12.04 -9.01 -4.35
CA SER A 65 11.38 -7.77 -4.76
C SER A 65 11.02 -6.87 -3.57
N ARG A 66 10.55 -7.45 -2.45
CA ARG A 66 10.29 -6.71 -1.20
C ARG A 66 11.57 -6.12 -0.62
N ASN A 67 12.64 -6.91 -0.56
CA ASN A 67 13.94 -6.43 -0.08
C ASN A 67 14.50 -5.34 -0.99
N LYS A 68 14.35 -5.48 -2.32
CA LYS A 68 14.74 -4.45 -3.29
C LYS A 68 14.01 -3.12 -3.04
N ALA A 69 12.72 -3.15 -2.70
CA ALA A 69 11.98 -1.94 -2.34
C ALA A 69 12.58 -1.24 -1.11
N ILE A 70 12.90 -2.02 -0.07
CA ILE A 70 13.52 -1.51 1.16
C ILE A 70 14.90 -0.91 0.88
N GLU A 71 15.73 -1.59 0.09
CA GLU A 71 17.05 -1.09 -0.32
C GLU A 71 16.95 0.25 -1.07
N LEU A 72 16.02 0.35 -2.04
CA LEU A 72 15.80 1.58 -2.81
C LEU A 72 15.34 2.72 -1.90
N ALA A 73 14.38 2.46 -1.01
CA ALA A 73 13.87 3.46 -0.07
C ALA A 73 14.98 3.93 0.89
N LYS A 74 15.75 3.00 1.45
CA LYS A 74 16.89 3.28 2.33
C LYS A 74 17.95 4.12 1.61
N GLY A 75 18.32 3.74 0.39
CA GLY A 75 19.28 4.48 -0.43
C GLY A 75 18.82 5.89 -0.78
N ALA A 76 17.50 6.11 -0.90
CA ALA A 76 16.91 7.43 -1.13
C ALA A 76 16.66 8.23 0.16
N GLY A 77 16.92 7.67 1.35
CA GLY A 77 16.57 8.31 2.63
C GLY A 77 15.06 8.48 2.83
N LYS A 78 14.25 7.58 2.26
CA LYS A 78 12.78 7.64 2.26
C LYS A 78 12.14 6.48 3.03
N ILE A 79 10.90 6.70 3.45
CA ILE A 79 10.06 5.64 4.03
C ILE A 79 9.62 4.70 2.89
N CYS A 80 9.80 3.41 3.08
CA CYS A 80 9.41 2.39 2.10
C CYS A 80 7.89 2.15 2.18
N LEU A 81 7.16 2.41 1.10
CA LEU A 81 5.78 1.96 0.93
C LEU A 81 5.74 0.87 -0.14
N GLN A 82 5.32 -0.34 0.24
CA GLN A 82 5.18 -1.47 -0.67
C GLN A 82 3.71 -1.76 -0.92
N MET A 83 3.33 -1.93 -2.19
CA MET A 83 1.96 -2.22 -2.58
C MET A 83 1.92 -3.34 -3.64
N SER A 84 0.86 -4.14 -3.61
CA SER A 84 0.55 -5.08 -4.68
C SER A 84 -0.11 -4.35 -5.86
N ASP A 85 0.05 -4.89 -7.06
CA ASP A 85 -0.53 -4.34 -8.30
C ASP A 85 -1.96 -4.79 -8.58
N ASP A 86 -2.58 -5.53 -7.67
CA ASP A 86 -3.99 -5.94 -7.73
C ASP A 86 -4.88 -5.22 -6.68
N ILE A 87 -4.34 -4.18 -6.04
CA ILE A 87 -5.13 -3.34 -5.14
C ILE A 87 -5.97 -2.37 -5.96
N CYS A 88 -7.30 -2.49 -5.86
CA CYS A 88 -8.25 -1.61 -6.55
C CYS A 88 -8.69 -0.41 -5.69
N ASN A 89 -8.79 -0.57 -4.38
CA ASN A 89 -9.16 0.49 -3.45
C ASN A 89 -8.56 0.26 -2.07
N ILE A 90 -8.50 1.33 -1.26
CA ILE A 90 -8.07 1.27 0.13
C ILE A 90 -9.10 2.03 0.97
N LYS A 91 -9.57 1.37 2.02
CA LYS A 91 -10.52 1.93 2.98
C LYS A 91 -9.85 2.04 4.35
N ILE A 92 -10.10 3.14 5.05
CA ILE A 92 -9.85 3.24 6.49
C ILE A 92 -11.21 3.15 7.17
N LEU A 93 -11.37 2.13 8.00
CA LEU A 93 -12.48 2.00 8.93
C LEU A 93 -12.00 2.55 10.26
N HIS A 94 -12.71 3.53 10.82
CA HIS A 94 -12.29 4.19 12.05
C HIS A 94 -13.27 3.90 13.18
N GLN A 95 -12.73 3.42 14.31
CA GLN A 95 -13.44 3.24 15.56
C GLN A 95 -12.69 4.04 16.64
N GLU A 96 -13.42 4.77 17.49
CA GLU A 96 -12.81 5.57 18.56
C GLU A 96 -12.35 4.71 19.74
N GLU A 97 -13.04 3.60 19.98
CA GLU A 97 -12.75 2.64 21.05
C GLU A 97 -11.78 1.56 20.59
N ASP A 98 -11.17 0.87 21.55
CA ASP A 98 -10.30 -0.28 21.27
C ASP A 98 -11.04 -1.32 20.43
N TRP A 99 -10.39 -1.78 19.36
CA TRP A 99 -10.99 -2.77 18.49
C TRP A 99 -11.07 -4.13 19.18
N GLU A 100 -12.29 -4.65 19.30
CA GLU A 100 -12.55 -6.03 19.72
C GLU A 100 -12.99 -6.87 18.52
N ARG A 101 -12.36 -8.03 18.35
CA ARG A 101 -12.70 -8.96 17.28
C ARG A 101 -14.14 -9.44 17.42
N PRO A 102 -15.03 -9.20 16.43
CA PRO A 102 -16.38 -9.71 16.47
C PRO A 102 -16.40 -11.25 16.50
N PRO A 103 -17.39 -11.87 17.16
CA PRO A 103 -17.43 -13.33 17.36
C PRO A 103 -17.64 -14.11 16.06
N ASP A 104 -18.28 -13.49 15.06
CA ASP A 104 -18.58 -14.11 13.77
C ASP A 104 -18.64 -13.08 12.63
N LEU A 105 -18.76 -13.59 11.40
CA LEU A 105 -18.81 -12.79 10.18
C LEU A 105 -20.05 -11.88 10.10
N THR A 106 -21.17 -12.28 10.70
CA THR A 106 -22.40 -11.49 10.69
C THR A 106 -22.22 -10.25 11.55
N ALA A 107 -21.73 -10.43 12.78
CA ALA A 107 -21.40 -9.33 13.69
C ALA A 107 -20.34 -8.39 13.09
N SER A 108 -19.30 -8.95 12.46
CA SER A 108 -18.30 -8.19 11.68
C SER A 108 -18.95 -7.29 10.62
N ASN A 109 -19.86 -7.85 9.81
CA ASN A 109 -20.51 -7.12 8.72
C ASN A 109 -21.51 -6.07 9.20
N GLU A 110 -22.15 -6.28 10.35
CA GLU A 110 -23.03 -5.26 10.94
C GLU A 110 -22.21 -4.09 11.47
N LEU A 111 -21.07 -4.37 12.12
CA LEU A 111 -20.18 -3.35 12.65
C LEU A 111 -19.57 -2.47 11.55
N THR A 112 -19.21 -3.02 10.39
CA THR A 112 -18.68 -2.20 9.28
C THR A 112 -19.69 -1.23 8.70
N LYS A 113 -21.00 -1.46 8.88
CA LYS A 113 -22.04 -0.54 8.44
C LYS A 113 -22.18 0.68 9.36
N THR A 114 -21.77 0.56 10.62
CA THR A 114 -21.94 1.61 11.62
C THR A 114 -20.71 2.50 11.76
N VAL A 115 -19.52 1.98 11.40
CA VAL A 115 -18.27 2.73 11.51
C VAL A 115 -18.04 3.70 10.34
N PRO A 116 -17.51 4.90 10.61
CA PRO A 116 -17.02 5.79 9.56
C PRO A 116 -16.00 5.08 8.65
N THR A 117 -16.30 5.09 7.34
CA THR A 117 -15.45 4.48 6.32
C THR A 117 -14.96 5.55 5.34
N PHE A 118 -13.64 5.61 5.15
CA PHE A 118 -12.99 6.56 4.25
C PHE A 118 -12.29 5.84 3.12
N ILE A 119 -12.69 6.10 1.88
CA ILE A 119 -11.91 5.67 0.70
C ILE A 119 -10.74 6.63 0.56
N VAL A 120 -9.52 6.09 0.59
CA VAL A 120 -8.31 6.90 0.64
C VAL A 120 -7.29 6.50 -0.43
N SER A 121 -6.40 7.43 -0.76
CA SER A 121 -5.25 7.11 -1.61
C SER A 121 -4.25 6.21 -0.87
N PRO A 122 -3.41 5.44 -1.59
CA PRO A 122 -2.35 4.66 -0.97
C PRO A 122 -1.41 5.48 -0.09
N VAL A 123 -1.15 6.72 -0.47
CA VAL A 123 -0.27 7.63 0.27
C VAL A 123 -0.94 8.12 1.56
N THR A 124 -2.24 8.38 1.52
CA THR A 124 -3.02 8.73 2.72
C THR A 124 -3.04 7.57 3.71
N ALA A 125 -3.29 6.34 3.23
CA ALA A 125 -3.23 5.14 4.05
C ALA A 125 -1.84 4.93 4.67
N ALA A 126 -0.77 5.10 3.87
CA ALA A 126 0.61 5.01 4.36
C ALA A 126 0.93 6.05 5.43
N ARG A 127 0.41 7.27 5.31
CA ARG A 127 0.56 8.33 6.32
C ARG A 127 -0.15 7.95 7.62
N TYR A 128 -1.34 7.39 7.54
CA TYR A 128 -2.09 6.91 8.70
C TYR A 128 -1.32 5.79 9.42
N ILE A 129 -0.91 4.74 8.70
CA ILE A 129 -0.13 3.63 9.25
C ILE A 129 1.18 4.14 9.88
N HIS A 130 1.90 5.02 9.20
CA HIS A 130 3.16 5.56 9.73
C HIS A 130 2.99 6.45 10.96
N MET A 131 1.85 7.15 11.09
CA MET A 131 1.52 7.88 12.31
C MET A 131 1.34 6.91 13.49
N GLN A 132 0.56 5.85 13.30
CA GLN A 132 0.36 4.79 14.29
C GLN A 132 1.68 4.09 14.66
N MET A 133 2.54 3.78 13.68
CA MET A 133 3.86 3.22 13.91
C MET A 133 4.73 4.11 14.82
N LYS A 134 4.67 5.43 14.65
CA LYS A 134 5.43 6.37 15.49
C LYS A 134 4.95 6.38 16.94
N GLU A 135 3.64 6.26 17.17
CA GLU A 135 3.06 6.25 18.51
C GLU A 135 3.55 5.05 19.33
N VAL A 136 3.72 3.88 18.68
CA VAL A 136 4.17 2.65 19.34
C VAL A 136 5.66 2.35 19.14
N GLY A 137 6.42 3.23 18.49
CA GLY A 137 7.84 3.02 18.20
C GLY A 137 8.16 1.87 17.22
N ALA A 138 7.21 1.49 16.36
CA ALA A 138 7.38 0.42 15.39
C ALA A 138 8.16 0.88 14.14
N LEU A 139 8.97 -0.04 13.59
CA LEU A 139 9.71 0.16 12.34
C LEU A 139 9.04 -0.45 11.11
N LEU A 140 8.05 -1.33 11.34
CA LEU A 140 7.25 -1.97 10.30
C LEU A 140 5.76 -1.83 10.66
N GLY A 141 4.96 -1.50 9.65
CA GLY A 141 3.51 -1.46 9.74
C GLY A 141 2.91 -1.96 8.44
N GLY A 142 1.65 -2.36 8.48
CA GLY A 142 0.96 -2.88 7.33
C GLY A 142 -0.49 -3.19 7.64
N VAL A 143 -1.17 -3.75 6.65
CA VAL A 143 -2.54 -4.23 6.78
C VAL A 143 -2.54 -5.76 6.79
N TYR A 144 -3.37 -6.35 7.63
CA TYR A 144 -3.64 -7.77 7.57
C TYR A 144 -4.73 -8.00 6.50
N VAL A 145 -4.45 -8.85 5.52
CA VAL A 145 -5.41 -9.12 4.44
C VAL A 145 -6.52 -10.01 4.99
N THR A 146 -7.73 -9.47 5.08
CA THR A 146 -8.91 -10.24 5.45
C THR A 146 -9.77 -10.46 4.21
N ALA A 147 -10.31 -11.67 4.05
CA ALA A 147 -11.26 -11.97 2.97
C ALA A 147 -12.64 -11.31 3.22
N ASN A 148 -12.84 -10.71 4.39
CA ASN A 148 -14.06 -10.05 4.83
C ASN A 148 -13.73 -8.69 5.44
N GLU A 149 -14.41 -7.63 4.96
CA GLU A 149 -14.18 -6.25 5.40
C GLU A 149 -14.45 -6.07 6.91
N GLY A 150 -15.41 -6.79 7.48
CA GLY A 150 -15.70 -6.69 8.91
C GLY A 150 -14.70 -7.35 9.82
N GLN A 151 -13.79 -8.15 9.26
CA GLN A 151 -12.62 -8.64 10.00
C GLN A 151 -11.41 -7.72 9.86
N ALA A 152 -11.49 -6.68 9.03
CA ALA A 152 -10.36 -5.81 8.68
C ALA A 152 -10.10 -4.65 9.66
N MET A 153 -10.94 -4.53 10.69
CA MET A 153 -10.82 -3.49 11.73
C MET A 153 -9.76 -3.85 12.76
#